data_AF-A0A1F2UM05-F1
#
_entry.id   AF-A0A1F2UM05-F1
#
_cell.length_a   1.000
_cell.length_b   1.000
_cell.length_c   1.000
_cell.angle_alpha   90.00
_cell.angle_beta   90.00
_cell.angle_gamma   90.00
#
_symmetry.space_group_name_H-M   'P 1'
#
loop_
_entity.id
_entity.type
_entity.pdbx_description
1 polymer ?
#
loop_
_entity_poly.entity_id
_entity_poly.type
_entity_poly.pdbx_seq_one_letter_code
_entity_poly.pdbx_strand_id
1 'polypeptide(L)'
;MRRAIDGGCGAMLAHISAYLDGELDAAECSTIERHCRTCPRCAAVVDGLRRTIGLCRNAGKAPLPDPVRRRARQSIRRLLAAEAIPRKADGATARRSRRRRGRRGGRS
;
A
#
# COMPACT_ATOMS: atom_id res chain seq x y z
N MET A 1 18.47 -16.71 -11.97
CA MET A 1 18.77 -15.66 -12.98
C MET A 1 17.44 -15.22 -13.59
N ARG A 2 17.01 -13.99 -13.32
CA ARG A 2 15.74 -13.45 -13.81
C ARG A 2 15.95 -13.08 -15.28
N ARG A 3 15.21 -13.74 -16.19
CA ARG A 3 15.25 -13.46 -17.63
C ARG A 3 14.69 -12.06 -17.86
N ALA A 4 15.42 -11.22 -18.59
CA ALA A 4 14.91 -9.93 -19.04
C ALA A 4 13.70 -10.15 -19.97
N ILE A 5 12.72 -9.24 -19.90
CA ILE A 5 11.57 -9.29 -20.79
C ILE A 5 12.04 -8.84 -22.17
N ASP A 6 12.17 -9.79 -23.09
CA ASP A 6 12.42 -9.48 -24.50
C ASP A 6 11.20 -8.72 -25.07
N GLY A 7 11.42 -7.75 -25.96
CA GLY A 7 10.36 -6.85 -26.46
C GLY A 7 9.29 -7.49 -27.36
N GLY A 8 9.25 -8.82 -27.47
CA GLY A 8 8.31 -9.57 -28.29
C GLY A 8 7.01 -9.93 -27.57
N CYS A 9 5.95 -10.23 -28.34
CA CYS A 9 4.64 -10.57 -27.79
C CYS A 9 4.67 -11.79 -26.85
N GLY A 10 5.47 -12.81 -27.16
CA GLY A 10 5.55 -14.03 -26.36
C GLY A 10 6.14 -13.79 -24.96
N ALA A 11 7.24 -13.02 -24.90
CA ALA A 11 7.84 -12.63 -23.63
C ALA A 11 6.89 -11.72 -22.84
N MET A 12 6.27 -10.72 -23.48
CA MET A 12 5.28 -9.87 -22.83
C MET A 12 4.11 -10.67 -22.23
N LEU A 13 3.55 -11.65 -22.96
CA LEU A 13 2.47 -12.50 -22.46
C LEU A 13 2.92 -13.42 -21.32
N ALA A 14 4.17 -13.87 -21.30
CA ALA A 14 4.69 -14.68 -20.20
C ALA A 14 4.78 -13.89 -18.87
N HIS A 15 4.96 -12.57 -18.95
CA HIS A 15 5.11 -11.69 -17.78
C HIS A 15 3.82 -10.93 -17.41
N ILE A 16 2.70 -11.18 -18.10
CA ILE A 16 1.48 -10.39 -17.94
C ILE A 16 0.83 -10.54 -16.56
N SER A 17 0.92 -11.73 -15.93
CA SER A 17 0.37 -11.93 -14.58
C SER A 17 1.13 -11.07 -13.57
N ALA A 18 2.46 -11.20 -13.53
CA ALA A 18 3.32 -10.41 -12.65
C ALA A 18 3.13 -8.90 -12.86
N TYR A 19 2.91 -8.45 -14.10
CA TYR A 19 2.58 -7.05 -14.39
C TYR A 19 1.25 -6.61 -13.77
N LEU A 20 0.20 -7.42 -13.90
CA LEU A 20 -1.13 -7.11 -13.37
C LEU A 20 -1.19 -7.17 -11.83
N ASP A 21 -0.37 -8.04 -11.23
CA ASP A 21 -0.26 -8.23 -9.79
C ASP A 21 0.69 -7.21 -9.14
N GLY A 22 1.45 -6.45 -9.94
CA GLY A 22 2.37 -5.41 -9.44
C GLY A 22 3.69 -5.94 -8.89
N GLU A 23 4.11 -7.13 -9.33
CA GLU A 23 5.31 -7.83 -8.85
C GLU A 23 6.57 -7.50 -9.68
N LEU A 24 6.41 -6.79 -10.79
CA LEU A 24 7.50 -6.35 -11.66
C LEU A 24 8.14 -5.05 -11.15
N ASP A 25 9.42 -4.88 -11.45
CA ASP A 25 10.09 -3.61 -11.22
C ASP A 25 9.69 -2.55 -12.28
N ALA A 26 10.14 -1.31 -12.07
CA ALA A 26 9.80 -0.19 -12.96
C ALA A 26 10.33 -0.36 -14.39
N ALA A 27 11.46 -1.03 -14.58
CA ALA A 27 12.07 -1.23 -15.89
C ALA A 27 11.32 -2.32 -16.70
N GLU A 28 10.94 -3.40 -16.02
CA GLU A 28 10.09 -4.47 -16.57
C GLU A 28 8.69 -3.93 -16.92
N CYS A 29 8.07 -3.14 -16.04
CA CYS A 29 6.80 -2.46 -16.32
C CYS A 29 6.88 -1.58 -17.57
N SER A 30 7.92 -0.72 -17.65
CA SER A 30 8.14 0.16 -18.79
C SER A 30 8.31 -0.60 -20.11
N THR A 31 8.95 -1.76 -20.07
CA THR A 31 9.13 -2.62 -21.25
C THR A 31 7.80 -3.15 -21.77
N ILE A 32 6.93 -3.63 -20.89
CA ILE A 32 5.58 -4.09 -21.25
C ILE A 32 4.74 -2.93 -21.78
N GLU A 33 4.78 -1.77 -21.11
CA GLU A 33 4.02 -0.59 -21.53
C GLU A 33 4.46 -0.04 -22.89
N ARG A 34 5.77 -0.09 -23.19
CA ARG A 34 6.29 0.25 -24.51
C ARG A 34 5.79 -0.72 -25.57
N HIS A 35 5.76 -2.03 -25.28
CA HIS A 35 5.21 -3.02 -26.20
C HIS A 35 3.71 -2.84 -26.44
N CYS A 36 2.92 -2.57 -25.40
CA CYS A 36 1.49 -2.28 -25.55
C CYS A 36 1.23 -1.05 -26.43
N ARG A 37 2.11 -0.05 -26.41
CA ARG A 37 1.99 1.14 -27.28
C ARG A 37 2.23 0.83 -28.76
N THR A 38 3.01 -0.20 -29.08
CA THR A 38 3.36 -0.55 -30.47
C THR A 38 2.62 -1.78 -31.00
N CYS A 39 2.01 -2.59 -30.13
CA CYS A 39 1.28 -3.81 -30.48
C CYS A 39 -0.18 -3.76 -30.02
N PRO A 40 -1.14 -3.43 -30.92
CA PRO A 40 -2.55 -3.33 -30.59
C PRO A 40 -3.17 -4.61 -30.01
N ARG A 41 -2.70 -5.77 -30.49
CA ARG A 41 -3.15 -7.08 -30.00
C ARG A 41 -2.83 -7.25 -28.50
N CYS A 42 -1.60 -6.93 -28.12
CA CYS A 42 -1.17 -7.04 -26.74
C CYS A 42 -1.84 -6.00 -25.84
N ALA A 43 -2.05 -4.78 -26.34
CA ALA A 43 -2.85 -3.77 -25.64
C ALA A 43 -4.28 -4.27 -25.34
N ALA A 44 -4.96 -4.85 -26.35
CA ALA A 44 -6.30 -5.39 -26.18
C ALA A 44 -6.36 -6.52 -25.13
N VAL A 45 -5.34 -7.38 -25.07
CA VAL A 45 -5.24 -8.43 -24.04
C VAL A 45 -5.12 -7.83 -22.65
N VAL A 46 -4.22 -6.86 -22.45
CA VAL A 46 -4.04 -6.20 -21.14
C VAL A 46 -5.32 -5.52 -20.69
N ASP A 47 -5.99 -4.79 -21.59
CA ASP A 47 -7.24 -4.11 -21.28
C ASP A 47 -8.37 -5.10 -20.95
N GLY A 48 -8.46 -6.21 -21.68
CA GLY A 48 -9.40 -7.29 -21.39
C GLY A 48 -9.18 -7.87 -19.99
N LEU A 49 -7.94 -8.19 -19.64
CA LEU A 49 -7.60 -8.73 -18.32
C LEU A 49 -7.89 -7.72 -17.20
N ARG A 50 -7.55 -6.44 -17.38
CA ARG A 50 -7.88 -5.37 -16.41
C ARG A 50 -9.38 -5.26 -16.17
N ARG A 51 -10.19 -5.35 -17.23
CA ARG A 51 -11.66 -5.35 -17.12
C ARG A 51 -12.15 -6.57 -16.34
N THR A 52 -11.66 -7.75 -16.64
CA THR A 52 -12.00 -8.99 -15.92
C THR A 52 -11.65 -8.88 -14.44
N ILE A 53 -10.45 -8.40 -14.10
CA ILE A 53 -10.05 -8.14 -12.71
C ILE A 53 -11.01 -7.16 -12.04
N GLY A 54 -11.41 -6.09 -12.73
CA GLY A 54 -12.40 -5.13 -12.26
C GLY A 54 -13.75 -5.80 -11.94
N LEU A 55 -14.25 -6.67 -12.82
CA LEU A 55 -15.49 -7.43 -12.61
C LEU A 55 -15.38 -8.37 -11.40
N CYS A 56 -14.28 -9.14 -11.29
CA CYS A 56 -14.03 -10.02 -10.15
C CYS A 56 -13.99 -9.25 -8.82
N ARG A 57 -13.29 -8.10 -8.80
CA ARG A 57 -13.24 -7.22 -7.62
C ARG A 57 -14.62 -6.70 -7.25
N ASN A 58 -15.45 -6.34 -8.23
CA ASN A 58 -16.80 -5.86 -7.97
C ASN A 58 -17.74 -6.95 -7.46
N ALA A 59 -17.65 -8.17 -8.01
CA ALA A 59 -18.40 -9.31 -7.49
C ALA A 59 -18.02 -9.63 -6.02
N GLY A 60 -16.73 -9.51 -5.68
CA GLY A 60 -16.23 -9.70 -4.31
C GLY A 60 -16.59 -8.59 -3.30
N LYS A 61 -17.15 -7.46 -3.76
CA LYS A 61 -17.59 -6.36 -2.87
C LYS A 61 -18.95 -6.61 -2.21
N ALA A 62 -19.56 -7.77 -2.42
CA ALA A 62 -20.77 -8.14 -1.70
C ALA A 62 -20.53 -8.01 -0.19
N PRO A 63 -21.43 -7.32 0.55
CA PRO A 63 -21.25 -7.13 1.98
C PRO A 63 -21.21 -8.50 2.67
N LEU A 64 -20.19 -8.69 3.52
CA LEU A 64 -20.11 -9.91 4.33
C LEU A 64 -21.37 -10.04 5.19
N PRO A 65 -21.93 -11.26 5.32
CA PRO A 65 -23.05 -11.50 6.22
C PRO A 65 -22.75 -10.97 7.63
N ASP A 66 -23.74 -10.33 8.24
CA ASP A 66 -23.68 -9.77 9.60
C ASP A 66 -22.97 -10.65 10.64
N PRO A 67 -23.28 -11.96 10.77
CA PRO A 67 -22.61 -12.80 11.74
C PRO A 67 -21.12 -12.97 11.46
N VAL A 68 -20.71 -13.04 10.19
CA VAL A 68 -19.29 -13.13 9.80
C VAL A 68 -18.57 -11.82 10.12
N ARG A 69 -19.16 -10.68 9.73
CA ARG A 69 -18.61 -9.35 10.00
C ARG A 69 -18.44 -9.09 11.50
N ARG A 70 -19.42 -9.47 12.32
CA ARG A 70 -19.35 -9.34 13.79
C ARG A 70 -18.23 -10.19 14.38
N ARG A 71 -18.12 -11.46 13.98
CA ARG A 71 -17.05 -12.36 14.44
C ARG A 71 -15.67 -11.81 14.08
N ALA A 72 -15.46 -11.39 12.83
CA ALA A 72 -14.20 -10.80 12.39
C ALA A 72 -13.82 -9.56 13.23
N ARG A 73 -14.75 -8.63 13.43
CA ARG A 73 -14.53 -7.44 14.27
C ARG A 73 -14.18 -7.80 15.72
N GLN A 74 -14.83 -8.81 16.30
CA GLN A 74 -14.53 -9.26 17.64
C GLN A 74 -13.12 -9.87 17.74
N SER A 75 -12.74 -10.72 16.77
CA SER A 75 -11.40 -11.30 16.71
C SER A 75 -10.32 -10.24 16.56
N ILE A 76 -10.50 -9.27 15.65
CA ILE A 76 -9.55 -8.15 15.47
C ILE A 76 -9.39 -7.36 16.78
N ARG A 77 -10.49 -7.03 17.47
CA ARG A 77 -10.41 -6.34 18.77
C ARG A 77 -9.65 -7.14 19.82
N ARG A 78 -9.83 -8.45 19.87
CA ARG A 78 -9.10 -9.33 20.80
C ARG A 78 -7.61 -9.34 20.49
N LEU A 79 -7.22 -9.44 19.22
CA LEU A 79 -5.82 -9.41 18.80
C LEU A 79 -5.17 -8.07 19.15
N LEU A 80 -5.83 -6.96 18.85
CA LEU A 80 -5.32 -5.62 19.20
C LEU A 80 -5.24 -5.38 20.72
N ALA A 81 -6.13 -5.99 21.50
CA ALA A 81 -6.09 -5.91 22.97
C ALA A 81 -5.01 -6.82 23.56
N ALA A 82 -4.75 -7.98 22.95
CA ALA A 82 -3.70 -8.91 23.35
C ALA A 82 -2.31 -8.38 22.97
N GLU A 83 -2.19 -7.71 21.82
CA GLU A 83 -1.01 -6.98 21.37
C GLU A 83 -1.04 -5.52 21.86
N ALA A 84 -1.23 -5.27 23.16
CA ALA A 84 -1.12 -3.93 23.72
C ALA A 84 0.31 -3.38 23.55
N ILE A 85 0.64 -2.92 22.34
CA ILE A 85 1.82 -2.14 22.00
C ILE A 85 1.62 -0.80 22.72
N PRO A 86 2.45 -0.43 23.70
CA PRO A 86 2.30 0.83 24.40
C PRO A 86 2.46 1.95 23.38
N ARG A 87 1.37 2.69 23.13
CA ARG A 87 1.45 3.94 22.38
C ARG A 87 2.38 4.84 23.18
N LYS A 88 3.55 5.18 22.62
CA LYS A 88 4.46 6.15 23.23
C LYS A 88 3.65 7.40 23.55
N ALA A 89 3.62 7.78 24.82
CA ALA A 89 3.15 9.08 25.21
C ALA A 89 4.00 10.12 24.48
N ASP A 90 3.37 10.96 23.66
CA ASP A 90 4.02 12.10 23.01
C ASP A 90 4.46 13.09 24.09
N GLY A 91 5.70 12.95 24.54
CA GLY A 91 6.36 13.88 25.44
C GLY A 91 7.44 14.68 24.69
N ALA A 92 7.15 15.95 24.38
CA ALA A 92 8.12 17.05 24.25
C ALA A 92 7.33 18.36 23.99
N THR A 93 7.40 19.41 24.81
CA THR A 93 8.64 20.14 25.08
C THR A 93 8.57 20.94 26.38
N ALA A 94 9.40 20.54 27.35
CA ALA A 94 9.96 21.47 28.31
C ALA A 94 10.97 22.37 27.57
N ARG A 95 10.58 23.62 27.24
CA ARG A 95 11.57 24.65 26.87
C ARG A 95 11.81 25.58 28.05
N ARG A 96 12.88 25.23 28.78
CA ARG A 96 13.63 26.07 29.70
C ARG A 96 13.97 27.43 29.08
N SER A 97 13.33 28.51 29.52
CA SER A 97 13.84 29.87 29.33
C SER A 97 14.40 30.41 30.64
N ARG A 98 15.73 30.33 30.75
CA ARG A 98 16.54 31.16 31.65
C ARG A 98 16.18 32.63 31.41
N ARG A 99 15.67 33.34 32.41
CA ARG A 99 15.82 34.80 32.52
C ARG A 99 16.37 35.14 33.90
N ARG A 100 17.66 35.48 33.90
CA ARG A 100 18.33 36.24 34.95
C ARG A 100 17.68 37.63 35.04
N ARG A 101 17.32 38.06 36.25
CA ARG A 101 17.36 39.42 36.83
C ARG A 101 17.10 39.17 38.33
N GLY A 102 18.06 39.29 39.23
CA GLY A 102 18.84 40.50 39.50
C GLY A 102 18.28 41.11 40.79
N ARG A 103 18.98 40.87 41.90
CA ARG A 103 18.73 41.36 43.27
C ARG A 103 18.44 42.87 43.37
N ARG A 104 17.57 43.24 44.32
CA ARG A 104 17.76 44.18 45.47
C ARG A 104 16.36 44.40 46.07
N GLY A 105 16.06 43.96 47.29
CA GLY A 105 16.45 44.56 48.58
C GLY A 105 15.38 45.59 48.97
N GLY A 106 14.81 45.68 50.17
CA GLY A 106 14.97 44.98 51.43
C GLY A 106 13.76 45.35 52.31
N ARG A 107 13.62 44.64 53.42
CA ARG A 107 12.58 44.85 54.45
C ARG A 107 12.84 46.16 55.20
N SER A 108 11.75 46.87 55.49
CA SER A 108 11.39 47.63 56.70
C SER A 108 10.46 48.78 56.34
#